data_AF-A0A2D6TYE7-F1
#
_entry.id   AF-A0A2D6TYE7-F1
#
_cell.length_a   1.000
_cell.length_b   1.000
_cell.length_c   1.000
_cell.angle_alpha   90.00
_cell.angle_beta   90.00
_cell.angle_gamma   90.00
#
_symmetry.space_group_name_H-M   'P 1'
#
loop_
_entity.id
_entity.type
_entity.pdbx_description
1 polymer ?
#
loop_
_entity_poly.entity_id
_entity_poly.type
_entity_poly.pdbx_seq_one_letter_code
_entity_poly.pdbx_strand_id
1 'polypeptide(L)'
;MVEIINWLVIGILIVVGVIAIKVNHLKHKFFIVMLVLLALFLYSTIALVTEEEKLDLKTSEGLFEASKVYVGWLANGFNNLKELTGKAIKMDWTSTEGEFFEETNKKRR
;
A
#
# COMPACT_ATOMS: atom_id res chain seq x y z
N MET A 1 -15.62 17.06 -11.57
CA MET A 1 -15.01 17.97 -10.56
C MET A 1 -14.27 17.21 -9.47
N VAL A 2 -14.86 16.15 -8.88
CA VAL A 2 -14.18 15.34 -7.84
C VAL A 2 -12.89 14.70 -8.35
N GLU A 3 -12.88 14.14 -9.57
CA GLU A 3 -11.65 13.58 -10.15
C GLU A 3 -10.51 14.60 -10.30
N ILE A 4 -10.84 15.83 -10.73
CA ILE A 4 -9.84 16.90 -10.87
C ILE A 4 -9.26 17.27 -9.51
N ILE A 5 -10.09 17.28 -8.46
CA ILE A 5 -9.65 17.51 -7.08
C ILE A 5 -8.74 16.38 -6.60
N ASN A 6 -9.05 15.12 -6.92
CA ASN A 6 -8.22 13.97 -6.56
C ASN A 6 -6.81 14.06 -7.18
N TRP A 7 -6.73 14.38 -8.47
CA TRP A 7 -5.44 14.58 -9.15
C TRP A 7 -4.68 15.79 -8.61
N LEU A 8 -5.37 16.85 -8.19
CA LEU A 8 -4.77 18.03 -7.56
C LEU A 8 -4.14 17.70 -6.20
N VAL A 9 -4.86 16.95 -5.36
CA VAL A 9 -4.37 16.50 -4.04
C VAL A 9 -3.14 15.62 -4.19
N ILE A 10 -3.17 14.67 -5.14
CA ILE A 10 -2.01 13.82 -5.46
C ILE A 10 -0.83 14.67 -5.95
N GLY A 11 -1.07 15.62 -6.85
CA GLY A 11 -0.03 16.51 -7.36
C GLY A 11 0.63 17.34 -6.26
N ILE A 12 -0.15 17.89 -5.34
CA ILE A 12 0.36 18.66 -4.19
C ILE A 12 1.23 17.77 -3.29
N LEU A 13 0.78 16.56 -2.97
CA LEU A 13 1.54 15.62 -2.15
C LEU A 13 2.89 15.25 -2.78
N ILE A 14 2.92 15.05 -4.10
CA ILE A 14 4.18 14.81 -4.84
C ILE A 14 5.12 16.02 -4.74
N VAL A 15 4.61 17.23 -4.95
CA VAL A 15 5.42 18.46 -4.83
C VAL A 15 6.02 18.60 -3.43
N VAL A 16 5.22 18.34 -2.39
CA VAL A 16 5.70 18.34 -0.99
C VAL A 16 6.80 17.29 -0.80
N GLY A 17 6.65 16.09 -1.36
CA GLY A 17 7.68 15.04 -1.34
C GLY A 17 8.99 15.46 -2.02
N VAL A 18 8.91 16.14 -3.17
CA VAL A 18 10.09 16.65 -3.89
C VAL A 18 10.80 17.75 -3.10
N ILE A 19 10.05 18.66 -2.48
CA ILE A 19 10.61 19.72 -1.62
C ILE A 19 11.30 19.08 -0.39
N ALA A 20 10.68 18.06 0.20
CA ALA A 20 11.23 17.34 1.35
C ALA A 20 12.57 16.65 1.05
N ILE A 21 12.77 16.16 -0.19
CA ILE A 21 14.03 15.55 -0.63
C ILE A 21 15.19 16.55 -0.62
N LYS A 22 14.89 17.84 -0.76
CA LYS A 22 15.85 18.95 -0.75
C LYS A 22 16.30 19.38 0.66
N VAL A 23 15.68 18.83 1.72
CA VAL A 23 16.07 19.10 3.11
C VAL A 23 17.42 18.43 3.42
N ASN A 24 18.35 19.20 3.98
CA ASN A 24 19.76 18.82 4.14
C ASN A 24 20.01 17.70 5.18
N HIS A 25 19.02 17.37 6.02
CA HIS A 25 19.16 16.38 7.08
C HIS A 25 18.52 15.04 6.70
N LEU A 26 19.36 14.00 6.56
CA LEU A 26 18.95 12.66 6.12
C LEU A 26 17.84 12.02 6.98
N LYS A 27 17.88 12.22 8.31
CA LYS A 27 16.86 11.69 9.24
C LYS A 27 15.48 12.29 8.99
N HIS A 28 15.41 13.60 8.76
CA HIS A 28 14.15 14.28 8.46
C HIS A 28 13.67 13.96 7.04
N LYS A 29 14.60 13.83 6.09
CA LYS A 29 14.28 13.45 4.71
C LYS A 29 13.58 12.09 4.61
N PHE A 30 14.09 11.05 5.26
CA PHE A 30 13.44 9.73 5.24
C PHE A 30 12.02 9.79 5.83
N PHE A 31 11.88 10.42 7.00
CA PHE A 31 10.58 10.49 7.68
C PHE A 31 9.54 11.30 6.87
N ILE A 32 9.95 12.42 6.26
CA ILE A 32 9.02 13.22 5.45
C ILE A 32 8.62 12.47 4.19
N VAL A 33 9.56 11.83 3.49
CA VAL A 33 9.22 11.01 2.30
C VAL A 33 8.29 9.87 2.68
N MET A 34 8.57 9.17 3.79
CA MET A 34 7.69 8.12 4.31
C MET A 34 6.28 8.65 4.64
N LEU A 35 6.17 9.83 5.27
CA LEU A 35 4.88 10.47 5.56
C LEU A 35 4.12 10.86 4.29
N VAL A 36 4.80 11.38 3.27
CA VAL A 36 4.18 11.72 1.99
C VAL A 36 3.66 10.47 1.28
N LEU A 37 4.46 9.40 1.25
CA LEU A 37 4.04 8.12 0.68
C LEU A 37 2.86 7.52 1.46
N LEU A 38 2.89 7.61 2.80
CA LEU A 38 1.78 7.16 3.64
C LEU A 38 0.51 7.99 3.38
N ALA A 39 0.62 9.31 3.26
CA ALA A 39 -0.52 10.17 2.96
C ALA A 39 -1.11 9.87 1.58
N LEU A 40 -0.26 9.69 0.55
CA LEU A 40 -0.67 9.28 -0.79
C LEU A 40 -1.38 7.93 -0.77
N PHE A 41 -0.81 6.95 -0.07
CA PHE A 41 -1.38 5.62 0.09
C PHE A 41 -2.75 5.69 0.75
N LEU A 42 -2.87 6.37 1.89
CA LEU A 42 -4.14 6.48 2.63
C LEU A 42 -5.21 7.21 1.81
N TYR A 43 -4.85 8.32 1.17
CA TYR A 43 -5.78 9.08 0.33
C TYR A 43 -6.28 8.28 -0.88
N SER A 44 -5.38 7.58 -1.56
CA SER A 44 -5.76 6.82 -2.76
C SER A 44 -6.62 5.60 -2.41
N THR A 45 -6.27 4.91 -1.32
CA THR A 45 -7.02 3.73 -0.88
C THR A 45 -8.38 4.07 -0.29
N ILE A 46 -8.52 5.18 0.45
CA ILE A 46 -9.84 5.58 0.95
C ILE A 46 -10.76 5.95 -0.23
N ALA A 47 -10.25 6.65 -1.25
CA ALA A 47 -11.02 6.95 -2.45
C ALA A 47 -11.52 5.66 -3.13
N LEU A 48 -10.63 4.68 -3.36
CA LEU A 48 -10.99 3.38 -3.95
C LEU A 48 -12.04 2.63 -3.12
N VAL A 49 -11.81 2.47 -1.81
CA VAL A 49 -12.73 1.72 -0.93
C VAL A 49 -14.11 2.39 -0.87
N THR A 50 -14.16 3.72 -0.77
CA THR A 50 -15.44 4.46 -0.73
C THR A 50 -16.20 4.42 -2.06
N GLU A 51 -15.48 4.32 -3.19
CA GLU A 51 -16.08 4.20 -4.52
C GLU A 51 -16.64 2.80 -4.76
N GLU A 52 -15.89 1.75 -4.38
CA GLU A 52 -16.34 0.35 -4.47
C GLU A 52 -17.60 0.10 -3.61
N GLU A 53 -17.62 0.63 -2.40
CA GLU A 53 -18.75 0.49 -1.45
C GLU A 53 -19.85 1.55 -1.65
N LYS A 54 -19.72 2.42 -2.65
CA LYS A 54 -20.69 3.48 -3.03
C LYS A 54 -21.14 4.37 -1.86
N LEU A 55 -20.21 4.73 -0.99
CA LEU A 55 -20.49 5.49 0.23
C LEU A 55 -20.64 6.98 -0.06
N ASP A 56 -21.67 7.63 0.52
CA ASP A 56 -21.87 9.07 0.38
C ASP A 56 -21.18 9.85 1.51
N LEU A 57 -19.95 10.30 1.25
CA LEU A 57 -19.13 11.09 2.17
C LEU A 57 -19.68 12.50 2.46
N LYS A 58 -20.76 12.93 1.79
CA LYS A 58 -21.38 14.24 2.05
C LYS A 58 -22.32 14.23 3.25
N THR A 59 -22.63 13.04 3.78
CA THR A 59 -23.51 12.87 4.93
C THR A 59 -22.71 12.48 6.16
N SER A 60 -23.19 12.87 7.35
CA SER A 60 -22.57 12.47 8.61
C SER A 60 -22.60 10.96 8.82
N GLU A 61 -23.67 10.30 8.37
CA GLU A 61 -23.82 8.85 8.43
C GLU A 61 -22.83 8.15 7.49
N GLY A 62 -22.73 8.61 6.24
CA GLY A 62 -21.77 8.05 5.28
C GLY A 62 -20.31 8.26 5.68
N LEU A 63 -19.97 9.34 6.38
CA LEU A 63 -18.63 9.52 6.96
C LEU A 63 -18.34 8.50 8.08
N PHE A 64 -19.31 8.21 8.93
CA PHE A 64 -19.16 7.22 10.00
C PHE A 64 -19.02 5.81 9.41
N GLU A 65 -19.85 5.48 8.42
CA GLU A 65 -19.79 4.19 7.72
C GLU A 65 -18.47 4.02 6.96
N ALA A 66 -18.04 5.03 6.20
CA ALA A 66 -16.75 5.02 5.52
C ALA A 66 -15.57 4.83 6.48
N SER A 67 -15.61 5.46 7.65
CA SER A 67 -14.57 5.28 8.66
C SER A 67 -14.52 3.83 9.15
N LYS A 68 -15.67 3.21 9.43
CA LYS A 68 -15.77 1.83 9.89
C LYS A 68 -15.28 0.85 8.82
N VAL A 69 -15.74 1.03 7.58
CA VAL A 69 -15.35 0.21 6.43
C VAL A 69 -13.86 0.33 6.17
N TYR A 70 -13.32 1.55 6.10
CA TYR A 70 -11.92 1.78 5.79
C TYR A 70 -10.97 1.24 6.88
N VAL A 71 -11.32 1.40 8.16
CA VAL A 71 -10.56 0.79 9.26
C VAL A 71 -10.61 -0.73 9.21
N GLY A 72 -11.77 -1.32 8.89
CA GLY A 72 -11.92 -2.76 8.69
C GLY A 72 -11.06 -3.28 7.53
N TRP A 73 -11.05 -2.55 6.41
CA TRP A 73 -10.21 -2.85 5.25
C TRP A 73 -8.72 -2.81 5.60
N LEU A 74 -8.26 -1.77 6.32
CA LEU A 74 -6.88 -1.68 6.80
C LEU A 74 -6.52 -2.85 7.73
N ALA A 75 -7.37 -3.17 8.70
CA ALA A 75 -7.13 -4.28 9.62
C ALA A 75 -6.99 -5.62 8.89
N ASN A 76 -7.84 -5.88 7.90
CA ASN A 76 -7.72 -7.06 7.04
C ASN A 76 -6.43 -7.04 6.21
N GLY A 77 -6.03 -5.88 5.67
CA GLY A 77 -4.75 -5.71 4.98
C GLY A 77 -3.55 -6.08 5.86
N PHE A 78 -3.53 -5.63 7.12
CA PHE A 78 -2.48 -5.99 8.08
C PHE A 78 -2.51 -7.48 8.45
N ASN A 79 -3.68 -8.09 8.59
CA ASN A 79 -3.80 -9.52 8.83
C ASN A 79 -3.24 -10.34 7.67
N ASN A 80 -3.56 -9.96 6.43
CA ASN A 80 -3.03 -10.59 5.22
C ASN A 80 -1.50 -10.43 5.13
N LEU A 81 -0.98 -9.24 5.42
CA LEU A 81 0.46 -8.99 5.43
C LEU A 81 1.17 -9.83 6.50
N LYS A 82 0.59 -9.91 7.70
CA LYS A 82 1.10 -10.76 8.79
C LYS A 82 1.10 -12.24 8.41
N GLU A 83 0.03 -12.71 7.79
CA GLU A 83 -0.07 -14.10 7.34
C GLU A 83 0.97 -14.41 6.26
N LEU A 84 1.08 -13.55 5.24
CA LEU A 84 2.04 -13.71 4.15
C LEU A 84 3.49 -13.69 4.66
N THR A 85 3.84 -12.71 5.50
CA THR A 85 5.18 -12.62 6.10
C THR A 85 5.46 -13.80 7.04
N GLY A 86 4.48 -14.21 7.84
CA GLY A 86 4.58 -15.39 8.69
C GLY A 86 4.79 -16.69 7.91
N LYS A 87 4.14 -16.85 6.75
CA LYS A 87 4.38 -17.97 5.83
C LYS A 87 5.78 -17.89 5.21
N ALA A 88 6.21 -16.72 4.75
CA ALA A 88 7.52 -16.52 4.15
C ALA A 88 8.67 -16.82 5.14
N ILE A 89 8.55 -16.43 6.41
CA ILE A 89 9.55 -16.73 7.44
C ILE A 89 9.63 -18.24 7.73
N LYS A 90 8.49 -18.94 7.69
CA LYS A 90 8.41 -20.39 7.92
C LYS A 90 8.81 -21.23 6.71
N MET A 91 8.98 -20.60 5.55
CA MET A 91 9.40 -21.29 4.33
C MET A 91 10.80 -21.86 4.52
N ASP A 92 10.99 -23.13 4.15
CA ASP A 92 12.32 -23.69 4.04
C ASP A 92 12.98 -23.12 2.79
N TRP A 93 13.84 -22.12 2.98
CA TRP A 93 14.58 -21.48 1.90
C TRP A 93 15.71 -22.36 1.33
N THR A 94 15.96 -23.52 1.94
CA THR A 94 16.99 -24.47 1.51
C THR A 94 16.42 -25.64 0.71
N SER A 95 15.11 -25.89 0.77
CA SER A 95 14.45 -26.89 -0.06
C SER A 95 14.24 -26.36 -1.49
N THR A 96 15.24 -26.62 -2.32
CA THR A 96 15.11 -26.44 -3.77
C THR A 96 14.57 -27.75 -4.36
N GLU A 97 13.29 -28.07 -4.14
CA GLU A 97 12.56 -28.95 -5.06
C GLU A 97 12.23 -28.14 -6.33
N GLY A 98 13.28 -27.64 -6.97
CA GLY A 98 13.20 -26.98 -8.25
C GLY A 98 13.30 -28.05 -9.33
N GLU A 99 12.15 -28.43 -9.90
CA GLU A 99 12.08 -29.15 -11.19
C GLU A 99 12.94 -28.46 -12.29
N PHE A 100 13.32 -27.19 -12.08
CA PHE A 100 14.16 -26.38 -12.95
C PHE A 100 15.51 -27.03 -13.32
N PHE A 101 16.10 -27.87 -12.48
CA PHE A 101 17.36 -28.56 -12.78
C PHE A 101 17.21 -30.05 -13.11
N GLU A 102 16.06 -30.66 -12.83
CA GLU A 102 15.86 -32.10 -12.99
C GLU A 102 15.78 -32.50 -14.49
N GLU A 103 15.20 -31.63 -15.33
CA GLU A 103 15.13 -31.86 -16.78
C GLU A 103 16.51 -31.84 -17.46
N THR A 104 17.46 -31.06 -16.95
CA THR A 104 18.80 -30.95 -17.54
C THR A 104 19.66 -32.19 -17.33
N ASN A 105 19.42 -32.93 -16.24
CA ASN A 105 20.19 -34.12 -15.88
C ASN A 105 19.61 -35.39 -16.52
N LYS A 106 18.28 -35.45 -16.72
CA LYS A 106 17.61 -36.58 -17.40
C LYS A 106 17.99 -36.72 -18.88
N LYS A 107 18.43 -35.64 -19.53
CA LYS A 107 18.86 -35.65 -20.94
C LYS A 107 20.33 -36.06 -21.15
N ARG A 108 21.10 -36.28 -20.08
CA ARG A 108 22.54 -36.61 -20.14
C ARG A 108 22.90 -38.00 -19.59
N ARG A 109 21.92 -38.83 -19.26
CA ARG A 109 22.12 -40.25 -18.91
C ARG A 109 21.47 -41.16 -19.95
#